data_AF-A0A534NLN3-F1
#
_entry.id   AF-A0A534NLN3-F1
#
_cell.length_a   1.000
_cell.length_b   1.000
_cell.length_c   1.000
_cell.angle_alpha   90.00
_cell.angle_beta   90.00
_cell.angle_gamma   90.00
#
_symmetry.space_group_name_H-M   'P 1'
#
loop_
_entity.id
_entity.type
_entity.pdbx_description
1 polymer ?
#
loop_
_entity_poly.entity_id
_entity_poly.type
_entity_poly.pdbx_seq_one_letter_code
_entity_poly.pdbx_strand_id
1 'polypeptide(L)'
;FEKLADALAVHAAIEEQHFYPATKDDRTEELLQEAVEEHLSAKRLIADLLDMPPSDAQFDAKVKVLKEQVEHHIEEEEGELFPKVKKAHGAQELEDLGALMEATAEELLQSEPRSQVPLETGAAAPID
;
A
#
# COMPACT_ATOMS: atom_id res chain seq x y z
N PHE A 1 3.48 17.35 -0.78
CA PHE A 1 3.22 16.04 -1.38
C PHE A 1 4.22 14.99 -0.90
N GLU A 2 5.51 15.29 -0.80
CA GLU A 2 6.54 14.33 -0.33
C GLU A 2 6.18 13.51 0.91
N LYS A 3 5.74 14.14 2.00
CA LYS A 3 5.31 13.42 3.21
C LYS A 3 4.15 12.44 2.98
N LEU A 4 3.23 12.79 2.07
CA LEU A 4 2.13 11.89 1.68
C LEU A 4 2.67 10.73 0.85
N ALA A 5 3.57 11.00 -0.10
CA ALA A 5 4.21 9.96 -0.90
C ALA A 5 5.02 9.00 -0.04
N ASP A 6 5.76 9.50 0.96
CA ASP A 6 6.48 8.64 1.92
C ASP A 6 5.52 7.76 2.73
N ALA A 7 4.42 8.32 3.23
CA ALA A 7 3.44 7.56 4.00
C ALA A 7 2.76 6.46 3.17
N LEU A 8 2.36 6.76 1.93
CA LEU A 8 1.76 5.79 1.03
C LEU A 8 2.76 4.72 0.58
N ALA A 9 4.03 5.11 0.37
CA ALA A 9 5.10 4.15 0.05
C ALA A 9 5.34 3.17 1.20
N VAL A 10 5.36 3.65 2.45
CA VAL A 10 5.50 2.78 3.63
C VAL A 10 4.31 1.85 3.80
N HIS A 11 3.07 2.36 3.67
CA HIS A 11 1.85 1.56 3.76
C HIS A 11 1.85 0.40 2.76
N ALA A 12 2.02 0.71 1.47
CA ALA A 12 2.07 -0.33 0.45
C ALA A 12 3.23 -1.32 0.69
N ALA A 13 4.40 -0.84 1.12
CA ALA A 13 5.55 -1.70 1.37
C ALA A 13 5.32 -2.69 2.52
N ILE A 14 4.77 -2.25 3.66
CA ILE A 14 4.54 -3.16 4.80
C ILE A 14 3.44 -4.18 4.50
N GLU A 15 2.45 -3.80 3.69
CA GLU A 15 1.41 -4.72 3.27
C GLU A 15 1.94 -5.76 2.29
N GLU A 16 2.61 -5.34 1.23
CA GLU A 16 3.19 -6.22 0.22
C GLU A 16 4.28 -7.15 0.79
N GLN A 17 5.10 -6.67 1.73
CA GLN A 17 6.21 -7.44 2.29
C GLN A 17 5.81 -8.37 3.44
N HIS A 18 4.76 -8.02 4.20
CA HIS A 18 4.42 -8.72 5.44
C HIS A 18 2.95 -9.11 5.50
N PHE A 19 2.04 -8.16 5.36
CA PHE A 19 0.62 -8.42 5.59
C PHE A 19 0.04 -9.41 4.58
N TYR A 20 0.20 -9.16 3.28
CA TYR A 20 -0.39 -9.98 2.23
C TYR A 20 0.16 -11.41 2.23
N PRO A 21 1.48 -11.67 2.30
CA PRO A 21 2.00 -13.03 2.39
C PRO A 21 1.53 -13.76 3.67
N ALA A 22 1.42 -13.06 4.80
CA ALA A 22 1.01 -13.66 6.06
C ALA A 22 -0.50 -13.97 6.12
N THR A 23 -1.31 -13.27 5.33
CA THR A 23 -2.78 -13.36 5.36
C THR A 23 -3.39 -14.02 4.13
N LYS A 24 -2.55 -14.55 3.24
CA LYS A 24 -2.94 -15.27 2.04
C LYS A 24 -3.60 -16.61 2.39
N ASP A 25 -4.86 -16.74 2.01
CA ASP A 25 -5.61 -18.00 2.00
C ASP A 25 -6.70 -17.98 0.92
N ASP A 26 -7.37 -19.11 0.70
CA ASP A 26 -8.42 -19.27 -0.34
C ASP A 26 -9.56 -18.23 -0.26
N ARG A 27 -9.77 -17.59 0.91
CA ARG A 27 -10.85 -16.61 1.15
C ARG A 27 -10.39 -15.17 0.93
N THR A 28 -9.07 -14.94 0.94
CA THR A 28 -8.44 -13.61 0.81
C THR A 28 -7.73 -13.44 -0.53
N GLU A 29 -7.40 -14.53 -1.24
CA GLU A 29 -6.61 -14.51 -2.48
C GLU A 29 -7.13 -13.49 -3.52
N GLU A 30 -8.43 -13.45 -3.80
CA GLU A 30 -9.00 -12.49 -4.76
C GLU A 30 -8.81 -11.03 -4.32
N LEU A 31 -9.08 -10.73 -3.05
CA LEU A 31 -8.91 -9.39 -2.48
C LEU A 31 -7.44 -8.95 -2.46
N LEU A 32 -6.52 -9.88 -2.18
CA LEU A 32 -5.09 -9.61 -2.18
C LEU A 32 -4.56 -9.35 -3.60
N GLN A 33 -5.07 -10.06 -4.61
CA GLN A 33 -4.72 -9.83 -6.01
C GLN A 33 -5.22 -8.47 -6.50
N GLU A 34 -6.43 -8.07 -6.09
CA GLU A 34 -6.95 -6.73 -6.37
C GLU A 34 -6.11 -5.64 -5.70
N ALA A 35 -5.84 -5.78 -4.40
CA ALA A 35 -5.06 -4.82 -3.62
C ALA A 35 -3.67 -4.53 -4.22
N VAL A 36 -2.93 -5.54 -4.72
CA VAL A 36 -1.61 -5.30 -5.34
C VAL A 36 -1.69 -4.59 -6.70
N GLU A 37 -2.80 -4.74 -7.44
CA GLU A 37 -3.04 -3.98 -8.66
C GLU A 37 -3.45 -2.54 -8.36
N GLU A 38 -4.23 -2.33 -7.31
CA GLU A 38 -4.54 -0.99 -6.80
C GLU A 38 -3.27 -0.26 -6.33
N HIS A 39 -2.39 -0.95 -5.58
CA HIS A 39 -1.08 -0.44 -5.21
C HIS A 39 -0.25 -0.06 -6.43
N LEU A 40 -0.18 -0.92 -7.45
CA LEU A 40 0.53 -0.62 -8.69
C LEU A 40 -0.02 0.65 -9.36
N SER A 41 -1.35 0.81 -9.40
CA SER A 41 -2.00 2.01 -9.93
C SER A 41 -1.63 3.26 -9.12
N ALA A 42 -1.72 3.18 -7.79
CA ALA A 42 -1.38 4.28 -6.89
C ALA A 42 0.11 4.67 -7.01
N LYS A 43 1.02 3.69 -7.06
CA LYS A 43 2.46 3.91 -7.26
C LYS A 43 2.76 4.65 -8.56
N ARG A 44 2.06 4.34 -9.66
CA ARG A 44 2.18 5.07 -10.94
C ARG A 44 1.75 6.53 -10.82
N LEU A 45 0.65 6.80 -10.12
CA LEU A 45 0.22 8.19 -9.86
C LEU A 45 1.21 8.94 -8.97
N ILE A 46 1.75 8.28 -7.94
CA ILE A 46 2.76 8.86 -7.06
C ILE A 46 4.03 9.18 -7.87
N ALA A 47 4.49 8.27 -8.73
CA ALA A 47 5.65 8.50 -9.59
C ALA A 47 5.46 9.71 -10.52
N ASP A 48 4.30 9.81 -11.18
CA ASP A 48 3.94 10.98 -11.99
C ASP A 48 3.95 12.28 -11.17
N LEU A 49 3.39 12.24 -9.95
CA LEU A 49 3.31 13.40 -9.05
C LEU A 49 4.68 13.80 -8.47
N LEU A 50 5.63 12.87 -8.36
CA LEU A 50 7.01 13.14 -7.95
C LEU A 50 7.84 13.78 -9.08
N ASP A 51 7.55 13.46 -10.34
CA ASP A 51 8.27 13.97 -11.52
C ASP A 51 7.71 15.30 -12.05
N MET A 52 6.64 15.82 -11.45
CA MET A 52 5.98 17.05 -11.92
C MET A 52 5.97 18.18 -10.87
N PRO A 53 6.05 19.45 -11.30
CA PRO A 53 6.00 20.56 -10.37
C PRO A 53 4.57 20.74 -9.81
N PRO A 54 4.41 21.08 -8.51
CA PRO A 54 3.10 21.36 -7.91
C PRO A 54 2.30 22.50 -8.56
N SER A 55 2.97 23.35 -9.37
CA SER A 55 2.32 24.44 -10.12
C SER A 55 1.69 23.99 -11.43
N ASP A 56 1.89 22.74 -11.85
CA ASP A 56 1.28 22.19 -13.06
C ASP A 56 -0.24 22.09 -12.91
N ALA A 57 -0.97 22.45 -13.96
CA ALA A 57 -2.44 22.45 -13.95
C ALA A 57 -3.05 21.05 -13.71
N GLN A 58 -2.32 19.98 -13.98
CA GLN A 58 -2.77 18.60 -13.74
C GLN A 58 -2.43 18.06 -12.35
N PHE A 59 -1.59 18.75 -11.57
CA PHE A 59 -1.12 18.25 -10.27
C PHE A 59 -2.29 17.94 -9.33
N ASP A 60 -3.16 18.93 -9.08
CA ASP A 60 -4.32 18.78 -8.19
C ASP A 60 -5.31 17.72 -8.71
N ALA A 61 -5.45 17.59 -10.03
CA ALA A 61 -6.31 16.57 -10.64
C ALA A 61 -5.76 15.17 -10.37
N LYS A 62 -4.45 14.94 -10.53
CA LYS A 62 -3.80 13.67 -10.21
C LYS A 62 -3.85 13.35 -8.72
N VAL A 63 -3.65 14.33 -7.84
CA VAL A 63 -3.81 14.15 -6.38
C VAL A 63 -5.23 13.71 -6.05
N LYS A 64 -6.24 14.29 -6.70
CA LYS A 64 -7.64 13.89 -6.50
C LYS A 64 -7.89 12.44 -6.92
N VAL A 65 -7.38 12.02 -8.08
CA VAL A 65 -7.50 10.62 -8.53
C VAL A 65 -6.78 9.67 -7.57
N LEU A 66 -5.56 10.01 -7.15
CA LEU A 66 -4.82 9.22 -6.17
C LEU A 66 -5.61 9.06 -4.87
N LYS A 67 -6.22 10.15 -4.39
CA LYS A 67 -7.06 10.13 -3.20
C LYS A 67 -8.25 9.16 -3.36
N GLU A 68 -8.97 9.25 -4.47
CA GLU A 68 -10.14 8.39 -4.72
C GLU A 68 -9.74 6.91 -4.79
N GLN A 69 -8.58 6.59 -5.39
CA GLN A 69 -8.05 5.22 -5.41
C GLN A 69 -7.67 4.71 -4.02
N VAL A 70 -6.96 5.53 -3.23
CA VAL A 70 -6.56 5.15 -1.87
C VAL A 70 -7.76 5.01 -0.94
N GLU A 71 -8.76 5.89 -1.05
CA GLU A 71 -10.00 5.76 -0.25
C GLU A 71 -10.75 4.48 -0.60
N HIS A 72 -10.84 4.11 -1.88
CA HIS A 72 -11.47 2.87 -2.30
C HIS A 72 -10.74 1.63 -1.76
N HIS A 73 -9.42 1.59 -1.94
CA HIS A 73 -8.56 0.53 -1.41
C HIS A 73 -8.77 0.30 0.09
N ILE A 74 -8.74 1.38 0.88
CA ILE A 74 -8.97 1.32 2.33
C ILE A 74 -10.36 0.78 2.66
N GLU A 75 -11.40 1.19 1.92
CA GLU A 75 -12.77 0.70 2.13
C GLU A 75 -12.87 -0.82 1.91
N GLU A 76 -12.20 -1.37 0.89
CA GLU A 76 -12.17 -2.80 0.61
C GLU A 76 -11.38 -3.57 1.67
N GLU A 77 -10.21 -3.08 2.05
CA GLU A 77 -9.39 -3.73 3.06
C GLU A 77 -10.08 -3.76 4.44
N GLU A 78 -10.56 -2.61 4.92
CA GLU A 78 -11.21 -2.52 6.23
C GLU A 78 -12.57 -3.23 6.24
N GLY A 79 -13.31 -3.15 5.12
CA GLY A 79 -14.66 -3.68 4.97
C GLY A 79 -14.71 -5.19 4.72
N GLU A 80 -13.73 -5.74 4.00
CA GLU A 80 -13.78 -7.11 3.49
C GLU A 80 -12.56 -7.96 3.90
N LEU A 81 -11.35 -7.47 3.67
CA LEU A 81 -10.12 -8.23 3.92
C LEU A 81 -9.88 -8.42 5.42
N PHE A 82 -9.80 -7.35 6.20
CA PHE A 82 -9.47 -7.40 7.63
C PHE A 82 -10.46 -8.23 8.44
N PRO A 83 -11.79 -8.20 8.19
CA PRO A 83 -12.73 -9.11 8.84
C PRO A 83 -12.47 -10.59 8.56
N LYS A 84 -11.97 -10.94 7.37
CA LYS A 84 -11.59 -12.32 7.02
C LYS A 84 -10.31 -12.72 7.75
N VAL A 85 -9.29 -11.85 7.72
CA VAL A 85 -8.02 -12.04 8.43
C VAL A 85 -8.25 -12.25 9.94
N LYS A 86 -9.05 -11.39 10.58
CA LYS A 86 -9.38 -11.50 12.02
C LYS A 86 -10.10 -12.80 12.40
N LYS A 87 -10.80 -13.44 11.46
CA LYS A 87 -11.45 -14.75 11.67
C LYS A 87 -10.50 -15.92 11.43
N ALA A 88 -9.47 -15.71 10.63
CA ALA A 88 -8.53 -16.74 10.20
C ALA A 88 -7.35 -16.90 11.16
N HIS A 89 -6.86 -15.80 11.74
CA HIS A 89 -5.63 -15.76 12.52
C HIS A 89 -5.89 -15.58 14.03
N GLY A 90 -4.94 -16.05 14.84
CA GLY A 90 -4.98 -15.88 16.29
C GLY A 90 -4.59 -14.45 16.72
N ALA A 91 -5.05 -14.01 17.89
CA ALA A 91 -4.70 -12.68 18.41
C ALA A 91 -3.18 -12.47 18.55
N GLN A 92 -2.46 -13.46 19.09
CA GLN A 92 -1.00 -13.39 19.23
C GLN A 92 -0.28 -13.31 17.87
N GLU A 93 -0.76 -14.06 16.89
CA GLU A 93 -0.19 -14.06 15.53
C GLU A 93 -0.35 -12.68 14.86
N LEU A 94 -1.51 -12.05 15.05
CA LEU A 94 -1.77 -10.69 14.55
C LEU A 94 -0.97 -9.62 15.32
N GLU A 95 -0.76 -9.80 16.63
CA GLU A 95 0.12 -8.92 17.42
C GLU A 95 1.58 -9.02 16.94
N ASP A 96 2.08 -10.24 16.72
CA ASP A 96 3.45 -10.47 16.24
C ASP A 96 3.65 -9.89 14.83
N LEU A 97 2.66 -10.08 13.94
CA LEU A 97 2.67 -9.48 12.60
C LEU A 97 2.64 -7.94 12.65
N GLY A 98 1.79 -7.37 13.52
CA GLY A 98 1.73 -5.92 13.72
C GLY A 98 3.05 -5.33 14.21
N ALA A 99 3.72 -5.99 15.16
CA ALA A 99 5.02 -5.56 15.66
C ALA A 99 6.12 -5.64 14.58
N LEU A 100 6.09 -6.65 13.72
CA LEU A 100 6.98 -6.75 12.56
C LEU A 100 6.73 -5.59 11.58
N MET A 101 5.48 -5.34 11.21
CA MET A 101 5.11 -4.26 10.29
C MET A 101 5.50 -2.88 10.84
N GLU A 102 5.28 -2.64 12.14
CA GLU A 102 5.67 -1.40 12.81
C GLU A 102 7.18 -1.17 12.75
N ALA A 103 7.98 -2.20 13.05
CA ALA A 103 9.44 -2.11 12.97
C ALA A 103 9.93 -1.80 11.54
N THR A 104 9.36 -2.47 10.53
CA THR A 104 9.70 -2.21 9.11
C THR A 104 9.27 -0.80 8.69
N ALA A 105 8.09 -0.34 9.11
CA ALA A 105 7.63 1.02 8.82
C ALA A 105 8.57 2.08 9.40
N GLU A 106 9.02 1.91 10.65
CA GLU A 106 9.97 2.81 11.30
C GLU A 106 11.32 2.87 10.60
N GLU A 107 11.81 1.74 10.09
CA GLU A 107 13.05 1.68 9.30
C GLU A 107 12.89 2.40 7.96
N LEU A 108 11.82 2.09 7.21
CA LEU A 108 11.56 2.69 5.90
C LEU A 108 11.41 4.20 5.98
N LEU A 109 10.70 4.73 6.98
CA LEU A 109 10.50 6.17 7.17
C LEU A 109 11.81 6.96 7.34
N GLN A 110 12.92 6.30 7.70
CA GLN A 110 14.24 6.94 7.82
C GLN A 110 14.97 7.11 6.48
N SER A 111 14.42 6.57 5.38
CA SER A 111 15.13 6.38 4.11
C SER A 111 14.49 7.04 2.88
N GLU A 112 13.56 7.98 3.08
CA GLU A 112 12.80 8.62 1.98
C GLU A 112 12.16 7.58 1.05
N PRO A 113 11.23 6.76 1.56
CA PRO A 113 10.71 5.59 0.85
C PRO A 113 10.03 5.95 -0.47
N ARG A 114 9.53 7.20 -0.63
CA ARG A 114 9.04 7.72 -1.92
C ARG A 114 10.05 7.59 -3.06
N SER A 115 11.36 7.55 -2.77
CA SER A 115 12.42 7.44 -3.78
C SER A 115 12.43 6.10 -4.52
N GLN A 116 11.87 5.04 -3.91
CA GLN A 116 11.78 3.72 -4.53
C GLN A 116 10.56 3.58 -5.44
N VAL A 117 9.49 4.33 -5.19
CA VAL A 117 8.20 4.22 -5.89
C VAL A 117 8.34 4.23 -7.42
N PRO A 118 9.12 5.12 -8.07
CA PRO A 118 9.27 5.09 -9.53
C PRO A 118 9.83 3.78 -10.09
N LEU A 119 10.61 3.04 -9.29
CA LEU A 119 11.21 1.76 -9.66
C LEU A 119 10.23 0.58 -9.53
N GLU A 120 9.10 0.78 -8.87
CA GLU A 120 8.11 -0.26 -8.55
C GLU A 120 6.85 -0.16 -9.43
N THR A 121 6.92 0.56 -10.56
CA THR A 121 5.76 0.83 -11.43
C THR A 121 5.56 -0.19 -12.58
N GLY A 122 6.46 -1.19 -12.66
CA GLY A 122 6.51 -2.14 -13.77
C GLY A 122 5.46 -3.26 -13.72
N ALA A 123 5.18 -3.79 -12.53
CA ALA A 123 4.24 -4.88 -12.29
C ALA A 123 3.77 -4.86 -10.83
N ALA A 124 2.62 -5.47 -10.56
CA ALA A 124 2.10 -5.63 -9.21
C ALA A 124 3.05 -6.49 -8.37
N ALA A 125 3.05 -6.27 -7.04
CA ALA A 125 3.83 -7.09 -6.13
C ALA A 125 3.36 -8.55 -6.19
N PRO A 126 4.27 -9.54 -6.14
CA PRO A 126 3.88 -10.94 -6.12
C PRO A 126 3.15 -11.27 -4.82
N ILE A 127 2.04 -11.98 -4.94
CA ILE A 127 1.36 -12.64 -3.81
C ILE A 127 1.82 -14.09 -3.80
N ASP A 128 2.99 -14.36 -3.21
CA ASP A 128 3.58 -15.72 -3.11
C ASP A 128 2.96 -16.55 -1.97
#